data_AF-A0A9E5I293-F1
#
_entry.id   AF-A0A9E5I293-F1
#
_cell.length_a   1.000
_cell.length_b   1.000
_cell.length_c   1.000
_cell.angle_alpha   90.00
_cell.angle_beta   90.00
_cell.angle_gamma   90.00
#
_symmetry.space_group_name_H-M   'P 1'
#
loop_
_entity.id
_entity.type
_entity.pdbx_description
1 polymer ?
#
loop_
_entity_poly.entity_id
_entity_poly.type
_entity_poly.pdbx_seq_one_letter_code
_entity_poly.pdbx_strand_id
1 'polypeptide(L)'
;MAHYNLATPVSESDIRKLRINDTVTLQQTLFGIRDATQIHLFDRGRKTKFDLQGHAVIHTAPNVRKVPASPEFPAGYQAICIGTTTSDRMERFTEPLMREYGVRMIVGKGG
;
A
#
# COMPACT_ATOMS: atom_id res chain seq x y z
N MET A 1 -11.23 -19.24 9.82
CA MET A 1 -11.11 -18.05 8.97
C MET A 1 -11.90 -16.94 9.63
N ALA A 2 -11.20 -15.97 10.22
CA ALA A 2 -11.81 -14.78 10.77
C ALA A 2 -11.87 -13.67 9.70
N HIS A 3 -12.70 -12.66 9.96
CA HIS A 3 -12.77 -11.44 9.17
C HIS A 3 -12.41 -10.24 10.05
N TYR A 4 -11.57 -9.35 9.54
CA TYR A 4 -11.15 -8.13 10.23
C TYR A 4 -11.49 -6.89 9.41
N ASN A 5 -12.00 -5.86 10.08
CA ASN A 5 -12.11 -4.52 9.52
C ASN A 5 -10.99 -3.68 10.11
N LEU A 6 -10.03 -3.27 9.28
CA LEU A 6 -8.84 -2.53 9.72
C LEU A 6 -8.84 -1.14 9.11
N ALA A 7 -8.89 -0.11 9.96
CA ALA A 7 -8.66 1.27 9.57
C ALA A 7 -7.17 1.59 9.65
N THR A 8 -6.61 2.13 8.58
CA THR A 8 -5.21 2.57 8.53
C THR A 8 -5.07 3.98 9.13
N PRO A 9 -3.96 4.28 9.82
CA PRO A 9 -2.84 3.38 10.16
C PRO A 9 -3.21 2.33 11.22
N VAL A 10 -2.71 1.11 11.04
CA VAL A 10 -3.00 -0.04 11.91
C VAL A 10 -1.86 -0.25 12.91
N SER A 11 -2.23 -0.58 14.15
CA SER A 11 -1.27 -0.91 15.20
C SER A 11 -0.55 -2.24 14.92
N GLU A 12 0.67 -2.36 15.44
CA GLU A 12 1.39 -3.63 15.37
C GLU A 12 0.66 -4.76 16.11
N SER A 13 0.04 -4.45 17.25
CA SER A 13 -0.75 -5.42 18.01
C SER A 13 -1.94 -5.96 17.24
N ASP A 14 -2.59 -5.15 16.40
CA ASP A 14 -3.72 -5.60 15.60
C ASP A 14 -3.27 -6.46 14.42
N ILE A 15 -2.19 -6.05 13.74
CA ILE A 15 -1.65 -6.82 12.61
C ILE A 15 -1.15 -8.19 13.04
N ARG A 16 -0.56 -8.31 14.22
CA ARG A 16 -0.09 -9.59 14.77
C ARG A 16 -1.21 -10.57 15.12
N LYS A 17 -2.48 -10.12 15.17
CA LYS A 17 -3.64 -11.00 15.37
C LYS A 17 -3.96 -11.82 14.11
N LEU A 18 -3.60 -11.31 12.93
CA LEU A 18 -3.90 -11.96 11.66
C LEU A 18 -3.24 -13.34 11.56
N ARG A 19 -3.93 -14.26 10.87
CA ARG A 19 -3.42 -15.57 10.49
C ARG A 19 -3.58 -15.77 8.99
N ILE A 20 -2.81 -16.71 8.45
CA ILE A 20 -2.94 -17.12 7.06
C ILE A 20 -4.39 -17.55 6.79
N ASN A 21 -4.91 -17.15 5.63
CA ASN A 21 -6.29 -17.35 5.19
C ASN A 21 -7.36 -16.52 5.91
N ASP A 22 -7.02 -15.64 6.85
CA ASP A 22 -7.98 -14.64 7.31
C ASP A 22 -8.29 -13.62 6.21
N THR A 23 -9.47 -13.00 6.31
CA THR A 23 -9.91 -11.98 5.36
C THR A 23 -9.90 -10.61 6.02
N VAL A 24 -9.57 -9.57 5.25
CA VAL A 24 -9.45 -8.21 5.76
C VAL A 24 -10.20 -7.25 4.84
N THR A 25 -11.04 -6.41 5.42
CA THR A 25 -11.50 -5.17 4.80
C THR A 25 -10.61 -4.04 5.29
N LEU A 26 -9.85 -3.44 4.38
CA LEU A 26 -9.03 -2.26 4.65
C LEU A 26 -9.85 -0.99 4.44
N GLN A 27 -9.82 -0.10 5.44
CA GLN A 27 -10.53 1.18 5.43
C GLN A 27 -9.53 2.34 5.45
N GLN A 28 -10.01 3.50 4.99
CA GLN A 28 -9.25 4.74 4.88
C GLN A 28 -8.19 4.71 3.77
N THR A 29 -6.91 4.90 4.12
CA THR A 29 -5.87 5.30 3.17
C THR A 29 -4.82 4.21 2.99
N LEU A 30 -4.52 3.90 1.74
CA LEU A 30 -3.38 3.07 1.37
C LEU A 30 -2.59 3.73 0.25
N PHE A 31 -1.32 3.39 0.13
CA PHE A 31 -0.42 4.01 -0.85
C PHE A 31 -0.06 3.06 -1.98
N GLY A 32 -0.28 3.52 -3.22
CA GLY A 32 0.14 2.79 -4.42
C GLY A 32 1.63 2.91 -4.67
N ILE A 33 2.35 1.79 -4.66
CA ILE A 33 3.79 1.73 -4.94
C ILE A 33 4.09 0.51 -5.81
N ARG A 34 5.20 0.54 -6.56
CA ARG A 34 5.70 -0.64 -7.30
C ARG A 34 7.19 -0.49 -7.58
N ASP A 35 7.70 -1.31 -8.49
CA ASP A 35 9.10 -1.42 -8.92
C ASP A 35 9.85 -0.07 -8.91
N ALA A 36 9.40 0.90 -9.73
CA ALA A 36 10.09 2.18 -9.89
C ALA A 36 10.11 3.01 -8.59
N THR A 37 9.00 3.04 -7.84
CA THR A 37 8.92 3.78 -6.57
C THR A 37 9.94 3.23 -5.57
N GLN A 38 10.02 1.90 -5.45
CA GLN A 38 10.90 1.26 -4.47
C GLN A 38 12.38 1.31 -4.88
N ILE A 39 12.70 1.18 -6.18
CA ILE A 39 14.04 1.46 -6.71
C ILE A 39 14.48 2.90 -6.36
N HIS A 40 13.58 3.88 -6.53
CA HIS A 40 13.90 5.25 -6.18
C HIS A 40 14.13 5.45 -4.69
N LEU A 41 13.33 4.81 -3.82
CA LEU A 41 13.46 4.90 -2.38
C LEU A 41 14.77 4.27 -1.88
N PHE A 42 15.05 3.03 -2.29
CA PHE A 42 16.11 2.22 -1.68
C PHE A 42 17.42 2.24 -2.46
N ASP A 43 17.38 2.23 -3.79
CA ASP A 43 18.62 2.18 -4.61
C ASP A 43 19.14 3.57 -4.96
N ARG A 44 18.26 4.58 -4.98
CA ARG A 44 18.60 5.97 -5.36
C ARG A 44 18.50 6.96 -4.21
N GLY A 45 18.27 6.47 -2.99
CA GLY A 45 18.26 7.28 -1.77
C GLY A 45 17.19 8.37 -1.70
N ARG A 46 16.11 8.28 -2.50
CA ARG A 46 14.99 9.21 -2.36
C ARG A 46 14.22 8.92 -1.08
N LYS A 47 13.69 9.96 -0.45
CA LYS A 47 12.78 9.84 0.68
C LYS A 47 11.38 10.27 0.27
N THR A 48 10.38 9.59 0.80
CA THR A 48 8.99 10.02 0.67
C THR A 48 8.68 11.14 1.66
N LYS A 49 7.75 12.03 1.30
CA LYS A 49 7.16 13.02 2.22
C LYS A 49 5.99 12.46 3.03
N PHE A 50 5.50 11.27 2.65
CA PHE A 50 4.39 10.60 3.31
C PHE A 50 4.90 9.80 4.50
N ASP A 51 4.19 9.87 5.62
CA ASP A 51 4.36 8.93 6.72
C ASP A 51 3.65 7.62 6.37
N LEU A 52 4.42 6.53 6.30
CA LEU A 52 3.91 5.21 5.97
C LEU A 52 3.77 4.33 7.22
N GLN A 53 4.08 4.85 8.42
CA GLN A 53 4.00 4.10 9.67
C GLN A 53 2.57 3.57 9.87
N GLY A 54 2.45 2.25 10.04
CA GLY A 54 1.17 1.57 10.25
C GLY A 54 0.29 1.45 9.01
N HIS A 55 0.67 2.02 7.86
CA HIS A 55 -0.16 2.01 6.67
C HIS A 55 -0.03 0.70 5.87
N ALA A 56 -1.04 0.47 5.03
CA ALA A 56 -0.97 -0.50 3.94
C ALA A 56 -0.38 0.15 2.69
N VAL A 57 0.36 -0.64 1.93
CA VAL A 57 0.75 -0.30 0.56
C VAL A 57 0.14 -1.30 -0.42
N ILE A 58 -0.15 -0.86 -1.64
CA ILE A 58 -0.61 -1.73 -2.72
C ILE A 58 0.38 -1.71 -3.87
N HIS A 59 0.75 -2.91 -4.31
CA HIS A 59 1.51 -3.14 -5.53
C HIS A 59 0.61 -2.92 -6.74
N THR A 60 0.64 -1.71 -7.32
CA THR A 60 -0.29 -1.32 -8.39
C THR A 60 0.32 -0.36 -9.41
N ALA A 61 -0.28 -0.31 -10.60
CA ALA A 61 -0.21 0.82 -11.52
C ALA A 61 -1.66 1.18 -11.88
N PRO A 62 -2.21 2.25 -11.27
CA PRO A 62 -3.62 2.55 -11.39
C PRO A 62 -3.92 3.15 -12.77
N ASN A 63 -5.06 2.78 -13.36
CA ASN A 63 -5.62 3.52 -14.48
C ASN A 63 -6.51 4.63 -13.93
N VAL A 64 -6.15 5.87 -14.19
CA VAL A 64 -6.86 7.06 -13.73
C VAL A 64 -7.27 7.92 -14.90
N ARG A 65 -8.40 8.61 -14.76
CA ARG A 65 -8.86 9.64 -15.68
C ARG A 65 -8.73 11.00 -15.01
N LYS A 66 -8.12 11.96 -15.71
CA LYS A 66 -8.05 13.34 -15.24
C LYS A 66 -9.46 13.96 -15.23
N VAL A 67 -9.83 14.60 -14.14
CA VAL A 67 -11.12 15.26 -13.93
C VAL A 67 -10.89 16.62 -13.23
N PRO A 68 -11.85 17.56 -13.27
CA PRO A 68 -11.77 18.76 -12.44
C PRO A 68 -11.64 18.37 -10.96
N ALA A 69 -10.82 19.13 -10.21
CA ALA A 69 -10.73 18.91 -8.77
C ALA A 69 -12.08 19.23 -8.11
N SER A 70 -12.55 18.32 -7.27
CA SER A 70 -13.82 18.41 -6.54
C SER A 70 -13.68 17.77 -5.16
N PRO A 71 -14.66 17.92 -4.25
CA PRO A 71 -14.66 17.19 -2.97
C PRO A 71 -14.57 15.66 -3.14
N GLU A 72 -15.11 15.12 -4.23
CA GLU A 72 -15.04 13.69 -4.58
C GLU A 72 -13.68 13.30 -5.18
N PHE A 73 -13.06 14.21 -5.93
CA PHE A 73 -11.76 14.01 -6.59
C PHE A 73 -10.77 15.13 -6.24
N PRO A 74 -10.30 15.21 -4.98
CA PRO A 74 -9.47 16.32 -4.53
C PRO A 74 -8.14 16.42 -5.27
N ALA A 75 -7.63 15.29 -5.77
CA ALA A 75 -6.41 15.24 -6.58
C ALA A 75 -6.63 15.53 -8.08
N GLY A 76 -7.88 15.72 -8.53
CA GLY A 76 -8.20 15.89 -9.96
C GLY A 76 -8.04 14.60 -10.79
N TYR A 77 -8.13 13.44 -10.12
CA TYR A 77 -8.05 12.13 -10.77
C TYR A 77 -9.15 11.21 -10.24
N GLN A 78 -9.89 10.62 -11.17
CA GLN A 78 -10.84 9.55 -10.90
C GLN A 78 -10.16 8.20 -11.16
N ALA A 79 -10.20 7.30 -10.18
CA ALA A 79 -9.79 5.92 -10.38
C ALA A 79 -10.76 5.18 -11.31
N ILE A 80 -10.26 4.59 -12.39
CA ILE A 80 -11.03 3.76 -13.32
C ILE A 80 -10.84 2.28 -12.99
N CYS A 81 -9.58 1.87 -12.78
CA CYS A 81 -9.23 0.51 -12.42
C CYS A 81 -7.98 0.49 -11.55
N ILE A 82 -8.07 -0.17 -10.40
CA ILE A 82 -6.95 -0.37 -9.47
C ILE A 82 -6.72 -1.88 -9.33
N GLY A 83 -5.99 -2.45 -10.27
CA GLY A 83 -5.53 -3.84 -10.20
C GLY A 83 -4.22 -3.98 -9.42
N THR A 84 -3.94 -5.19 -8.94
CA THR A 84 -2.64 -5.51 -8.33
C THR A 84 -1.64 -6.04 -9.35
N THR A 85 -0.35 -5.87 -9.06
CA THR A 85 0.76 -6.49 -9.78
C THR A 85 1.47 -7.53 -8.91
N THR A 86 2.35 -8.32 -9.52
CA THR A 86 3.08 -9.41 -8.87
C THR A 86 3.99 -8.89 -7.76
N SER A 87 3.77 -9.35 -6.52
CA SER A 87 4.50 -8.90 -5.33
C SER A 87 5.95 -9.35 -5.30
N ASP A 88 6.25 -10.55 -5.79
CA ASP A 88 7.59 -11.15 -5.77
C ASP A 88 8.67 -10.25 -6.39
N ARG A 89 8.30 -9.41 -7.38
CA ARG A 89 9.25 -8.46 -8.00
C ARG A 89 9.79 -7.41 -7.03
N MET A 90 9.08 -7.14 -5.94
CA MET A 90 9.44 -6.16 -4.93
C MET A 90 9.99 -6.80 -3.64
N GLU A 91 10.15 -8.12 -3.59
CA GLU A 91 10.49 -8.84 -2.35
C GLU A 91 11.77 -8.31 -1.68
N ARG A 92 12.80 -7.99 -2.47
CA ARG A 92 14.07 -7.43 -1.95
C ARG A 92 13.91 -6.08 -1.22
N PHE A 93 12.78 -5.41 -1.37
CA PHE A 93 12.48 -4.13 -0.73
C PHE A 93 11.50 -4.27 0.44
N THR A 94 10.87 -5.44 0.64
CA THR A 94 9.85 -5.65 1.66
C THR A 94 10.39 -5.39 3.07
N GLU A 95 11.50 -6.01 3.45
CA GLU A 95 12.12 -5.82 4.76
C GLU A 95 12.47 -4.33 5.04
N PRO A 96 13.26 -3.63 4.20
CA PRO A 96 13.60 -2.23 4.48
C PRO A 96 12.37 -1.33 4.43
N LEU A 97 11.35 -1.61 3.60
CA LEU A 97 10.10 -0.87 3.61
C LEU A 97 9.36 -0.98 4.96
N MET A 98 9.28 -2.18 5.52
CA MET A 98 8.62 -2.39 6.81
C MET A 98 9.45 -1.84 7.98
N ARG A 99 10.78 -1.95 7.91
CA ARG A 99 11.69 -1.53 8.98
C ARG A 99 11.90 -0.02 9.02
N GLU A 100 12.14 0.61 7.87
CA GLU A 100 12.54 2.02 7.78
C GLU A 100 11.35 2.96 7.62
N TYR A 101 10.28 2.50 6.98
CA TYR A 101 9.07 3.30 6.75
C TYR A 101 7.84 2.82 7.54
N GLY A 102 7.98 1.73 8.31
CA GLY A 102 6.92 1.29 9.22
C GLY A 102 5.67 0.73 8.55
N VAL A 103 5.73 0.40 7.25
CA VAL A 103 4.63 -0.26 6.53
C VAL A 103 4.29 -1.57 7.24
N ARG A 104 2.98 -1.86 7.39
CA ARG A 104 2.52 -3.06 8.09
C ARG A 104 1.79 -4.06 7.22
N MET A 105 1.29 -3.65 6.06
CA MET A 105 0.58 -4.54 5.13
C MET A 105 1.01 -4.25 3.70
N ILE A 106 1.16 -5.31 2.93
CA ILE A 106 1.43 -5.25 1.49
C ILE A 106 0.29 -5.97 0.78
N VAL A 107 -0.37 -5.27 -0.13
CA VAL A 107 -1.45 -5.80 -0.97
C VAL A 107 -0.91 -6.01 -2.38
N GLY A 108 -0.95 -7.25 -2.87
CA GLY A 108 -0.51 -7.59 -4.22
C GLY A 108 -0.98 -8.97 -4.65
N LYS A 109 -0.32 -9.58 -5.63
CA LYS A 109 -0.63 -10.95 -6.07
C LYS A 109 0.63 -11.79 -6.27
N GLY A 110 0.50 -13.10 -6.19
CA GLY A 110 1.54 -14.05 -6.56
C GLY A 110 2.74 -14.09 -5.62
N GLY A 111 2.58 -13.58 -4.39
CA GLY A 111 3.51 -13.70 -3.26
C GLY A 111 2.74 -14.02 -2.00
#